data_AF-A0A3D3KG53-F1
#
_entry.id   AF-A0A3D3KG53-F1
#
_cell.length_a   1.000
_cell.length_b   1.000
_cell.length_c   1.000
_cell.angle_alpha   90.00
_cell.angle_beta   90.00
_cell.angle_gamma   90.00
#
_symmetry.space_group_name_H-M   'P 1'
#
loop_
_entity.id
_entity.type
_entity.pdbx_description
1 polymer ?
#
loop_
_entity_poly.entity_id
_entity_poly.type
_entity_poly.pdbx_seq_one_letter_code
_entity_poly.pdbx_strand_id
1 'polypeptide(L)'
;MTLPAWLTAINFNADGLIPAIAQDHKSGRILMMAWMNSDALQLTAQTQTAVYFSRSRAKLWHKGESSGHTQTVHDIRLDCDADVIVLSVTQAGGIACHTGRESCFYQRLDLSGQTPEWQTVDNVLKDPADIYQAHESTSANSQTKNTRAHANSDTGQARVDKSSVLQQLDQVLVERKQADADSSYVASLYAKGLNKILEKVGEESTESIIAAKDFANCDENRDKAQYDEARHELIYEVADVWFHTLVGLAWFDIESDAVLNELGRRFGLSGIDEKAAR
;
A
#
# COMPACT_ATOMS: atom_id res chain seq x y z
N MET A 1 6.28 -22.31 -31.49
CA MET A 1 4.83 -22.04 -31.54
C MET A 1 4.64 -20.54 -31.44
N THR A 2 3.71 -19.97 -32.21
CA THR A 2 3.33 -18.55 -32.05
C THR A 2 2.61 -18.36 -30.73
N LEU A 3 2.97 -17.34 -29.96
CA LEU A 3 2.28 -17.01 -28.72
C LEU A 3 0.78 -16.73 -29.01
N PRO A 4 -0.15 -17.20 -28.16
CA PRO A 4 -1.55 -16.80 -28.20
C PRO A 4 -1.72 -15.28 -28.26
N ALA A 5 -2.71 -14.79 -29.01
CA ALA A 5 -2.93 -13.35 -29.21
C ALA A 5 -3.16 -12.55 -27.90
N TRP A 6 -3.69 -13.18 -26.86
CA TRP A 6 -3.85 -12.50 -25.57
C TRP A 6 -2.53 -12.31 -24.83
N LEU A 7 -1.54 -13.19 -25.02
CA LEU A 7 -0.19 -13.03 -24.44
C LEU A 7 0.62 -11.94 -25.16
N THR A 8 0.30 -11.63 -26.42
CA THR A 8 0.95 -10.54 -27.14
C THR A 8 0.52 -9.15 -26.67
N ALA A 9 -0.55 -9.04 -25.88
CA ALA A 9 -0.99 -7.79 -25.27
C ALA A 9 -0.18 -7.42 -24.00
N ILE A 10 0.72 -8.29 -23.56
CA ILE A 10 1.43 -8.17 -22.28
C ILE A 10 2.84 -7.63 -22.51
N ASN A 11 3.22 -6.62 -21.73
CA ASN A 11 4.53 -6.01 -21.74
C ASN A 11 5.44 -6.71 -20.72
N PHE A 12 6.02 -7.82 -21.15
CA PHE A 12 7.12 -8.45 -20.40
C PHE A 12 8.35 -7.54 -20.40
N ASN A 13 9.07 -7.51 -19.28
CA ASN A 13 10.33 -6.78 -19.18
C ASN A 13 11.44 -7.40 -20.04
N ALA A 14 12.64 -6.80 -20.02
CA ALA A 14 13.79 -7.27 -20.81
C ALA A 14 14.22 -8.72 -20.52
N ASP A 15 13.89 -9.26 -19.35
CA ASP A 15 14.16 -10.66 -18.98
C ASP A 15 13.03 -11.63 -19.42
N GLY A 16 12.00 -11.12 -20.10
CA GLY A 16 10.81 -11.88 -20.47
C GLY A 16 9.90 -12.18 -19.27
N LEU A 17 9.91 -11.33 -18.25
CA LEU A 17 9.17 -11.51 -17.00
C LEU A 17 8.15 -10.39 -16.75
N ILE A 18 7.08 -10.74 -16.04
CA ILE A 18 6.06 -9.82 -15.54
C ILE A 18 5.85 -10.02 -14.04
N PRO A 19 5.75 -8.95 -13.22
CA PRO A 19 5.30 -9.06 -11.85
C PRO A 19 3.84 -9.56 -11.77
N ALA A 20 3.61 -10.56 -10.92
CA ALA A 20 2.29 -11.11 -10.62
C ALA A 20 2.03 -11.02 -9.11
N ILE A 21 0.97 -10.29 -8.75
CA ILE A 21 0.51 -10.08 -7.38
C ILE A 21 -0.61 -11.09 -7.11
N ALA A 22 -0.46 -11.92 -6.08
CA ALA A 22 -1.53 -12.79 -5.60
C ALA A 22 -2.31 -12.08 -4.49
N GLN A 23 -3.61 -11.91 -4.71
CA GLN A 23 -4.55 -11.31 -3.76
C GLN A 23 -5.59 -12.35 -3.35
N ASP A 24 -5.89 -12.46 -2.04
CA ASP A 24 -6.96 -13.34 -1.59
C ASP A 24 -8.32 -12.88 -2.13
N HIS A 25 -9.05 -13.82 -2.71
CA HIS A 25 -10.32 -13.58 -3.39
C HIS A 25 -11.42 -13.07 -2.45
N LYS A 26 -11.38 -13.44 -1.16
CA LYS A 26 -12.43 -13.08 -0.20
C LYS A 26 -12.08 -11.83 0.59
N SER A 27 -10.87 -11.77 1.15
CA SER A 27 -10.46 -10.67 2.03
C SER A 27 -9.91 -9.47 1.26
N GLY A 28 -9.44 -9.67 0.02
CA GLY A 28 -8.70 -8.67 -0.72
C GLY A 28 -7.26 -8.47 -0.21
N ARG A 29 -6.81 -9.28 0.77
CA ARG A 29 -5.45 -9.20 1.33
C ARG A 29 -4.43 -9.54 0.25
N ILE A 30 -3.39 -8.73 0.11
CA ILE A 30 -2.24 -9.07 -0.73
C ILE A 30 -1.43 -10.17 -0.04
N LEU A 31 -1.26 -11.30 -0.73
CA LEU A 31 -0.61 -12.49 -0.19
C LEU A 31 0.87 -12.55 -0.55
N MET A 32 1.21 -12.28 -1.81
CA MET A 32 2.60 -12.30 -2.28
C MET A 32 2.73 -11.63 -3.64
N MET A 33 3.97 -11.31 -4.01
CA MET A 33 4.36 -11.00 -5.39
C MET A 33 5.42 -12.01 -5.85
N ALA A 34 5.31 -12.46 -7.09
CA ALA A 34 6.31 -13.28 -7.76
C ALA A 34 6.35 -12.94 -9.25
N TRP A 35 7.33 -13.50 -9.96
CA TRP A 35 7.50 -13.27 -11.40
C TRP A 35 6.84 -14.37 -12.20
N MET A 36 6.28 -14.03 -13.37
CA MET A 36 5.86 -15.00 -14.39
C MET A 36 6.60 -14.71 -15.69
N ASN A 37 6.98 -15.75 -16.43
CA ASN A 37 7.25 -15.62 -17.86
C ASN A 37 5.99 -16.00 -18.64
N SER A 38 6.04 -15.93 -19.97
CA SER A 38 4.90 -16.28 -20.84
C SER A 38 4.36 -17.69 -20.56
N ASP A 39 5.23 -18.66 -20.32
CA ASP A 39 4.86 -20.06 -20.11
C ASP A 39 4.16 -20.25 -18.76
N ALA A 40 4.66 -19.60 -17.70
CA ALA A 40 4.07 -19.63 -16.37
C ALA A 40 2.66 -19.02 -16.36
N LEU A 41 2.48 -17.88 -17.05
CA LEU A 41 1.18 -17.23 -17.18
C LEU A 41 0.22 -18.06 -18.04
N GLN A 42 0.70 -18.61 -19.15
CA GLN A 42 -0.10 -19.50 -19.99
C GLN A 42 -0.59 -20.72 -19.20
N LEU A 43 0.31 -21.36 -18.44
CA LEU A 43 -0.04 -22.52 -17.64
C LEU A 43 -1.02 -22.14 -16.52
N THR A 44 -0.82 -21.01 -15.85
CA THR A 44 -1.74 -20.48 -14.84
C THR A 44 -3.15 -20.30 -15.40
N ALA A 45 -3.28 -19.69 -16.59
CA ALA A 45 -4.57 -19.50 -17.25
C ALA A 45 -5.24 -20.83 -17.66
N GLN A 46 -4.45 -21.84 -18.01
CA GLN A 46 -4.95 -23.16 -18.41
C GLN A 46 -5.37 -24.03 -17.22
N THR A 47 -4.58 -24.04 -16.15
CA THR A 47 -4.80 -24.92 -14.99
C THR A 47 -5.64 -24.28 -13.90
N GLN A 48 -5.87 -22.97 -13.97
CA GLN A 48 -6.48 -22.17 -12.91
C GLN A 48 -5.78 -22.35 -11.56
N THR A 49 -4.46 -22.60 -11.59
CA THR A 49 -3.60 -22.68 -10.41
C THR A 49 -2.37 -21.83 -10.62
N ALA A 50 -1.92 -21.11 -9.58
CA ALA A 50 -0.82 -20.16 -9.75
C ALA A 50 0.52 -20.87 -10.03
N VAL A 51 1.09 -20.59 -11.19
CA VAL A 51 2.42 -21.04 -11.62
C VAL A 51 3.30 -19.81 -11.82
N TYR A 52 4.43 -19.77 -11.14
CA TYR A 52 5.39 -18.68 -11.23
C TYR A 52 6.67 -19.13 -11.93
N PHE A 53 7.52 -18.17 -12.30
CA PHE A 53 8.87 -18.40 -12.77
C PHE A 53 9.89 -18.02 -11.69
N SER A 54 10.66 -19.01 -11.24
CA SER A 54 11.68 -18.80 -10.22
C SER A 54 12.95 -18.27 -10.86
N ARG A 55 13.20 -16.96 -10.77
CA ARG A 55 14.41 -16.30 -11.33
C ARG A 55 15.72 -16.98 -10.92
N SER A 56 15.85 -17.34 -9.65
CA SER A 56 17.04 -18.00 -9.10
C SER A 56 17.26 -19.44 -9.59
N ARG A 57 16.19 -20.16 -9.95
CA ARG A 57 16.23 -21.56 -10.40
C ARG A 57 16.03 -21.70 -11.91
N ALA A 58 15.79 -20.59 -12.60
CA ALA A 58 15.46 -20.49 -14.02
C ALA A 58 14.43 -21.54 -14.49
N LYS A 59 13.39 -21.77 -13.70
CA LYS A 59 12.36 -22.79 -13.99
C LYS A 59 10.98 -22.40 -13.48
N LEU A 60 9.96 -23.04 -14.06
CA LEU A 60 8.59 -22.98 -13.58
C LEU A 60 8.48 -23.50 -12.15
N TRP A 61 7.61 -22.88 -11.37
CA TRP A 61 7.34 -23.21 -9.98
C TRP A 61 5.83 -23.18 -9.74
N HIS A 62 5.26 -24.36 -9.52
CA HIS A 62 3.87 -24.50 -9.11
C HIS A 62 3.76 -24.15 -7.63
N LYS A 63 3.00 -23.10 -7.29
CA LYS A 63 2.88 -22.66 -5.90
C LYS A 63 2.27 -23.78 -5.05
N GLY A 64 2.98 -24.16 -3.98
CA GLY A 64 2.52 -25.17 -3.05
C GLY A 64 2.72 -26.62 -3.52
N GLU A 65 3.42 -26.88 -4.63
CA GLU A 65 3.67 -28.24 -5.13
C GLU A 65 4.34 -29.15 -4.07
N SER A 66 5.28 -28.60 -3.29
CA SER A 66 5.96 -29.35 -2.22
C SER A 66 5.28 -29.24 -0.85
N SER A 67 4.55 -28.14 -0.58
CA SER A 67 3.99 -27.85 0.75
C SER A 67 2.48 -28.11 0.88
N GLY A 68 1.78 -28.37 -0.23
CA GLY A 68 0.32 -28.42 -0.30
C GLY A 68 -0.37 -27.04 -0.27
N HIS A 69 0.36 -25.95 -0.07
CA HIS A 69 -0.20 -24.59 0.02
C HIS A 69 -0.41 -23.96 -1.36
N THR A 70 -1.27 -24.60 -2.17
CA THR A 70 -1.58 -24.18 -3.55
C THR A 70 -2.46 -22.93 -3.59
N GLN A 71 -2.50 -22.30 -4.77
CA GLN A 71 -3.33 -21.12 -5.03
C GLN A 71 -4.25 -21.45 -6.20
N THR A 72 -5.56 -21.51 -5.94
CA THR A 72 -6.59 -21.64 -6.99
C THR A 72 -6.92 -20.26 -7.52
N VAL A 73 -6.84 -20.04 -8.82
CA VAL A 73 -7.03 -18.74 -9.48
C VAL A 73 -8.48 -18.59 -9.93
N HIS A 74 -9.11 -17.48 -9.54
CA HIS A 74 -10.50 -17.13 -9.88
C HIS A 74 -10.59 -16.00 -10.91
N ASP A 75 -9.61 -15.10 -10.91
CA ASP A 75 -9.55 -13.96 -11.84
C ASP A 75 -8.09 -13.61 -12.14
N ILE A 76 -7.83 -13.11 -13.34
CA ILE A 76 -6.52 -12.62 -13.80
C ILE A 76 -6.75 -11.24 -14.41
N ARG A 77 -6.19 -10.21 -13.77
CA ARG A 77 -6.29 -8.82 -14.22
C ARG A 77 -4.94 -8.31 -14.67
N LEU A 78 -4.98 -7.46 -15.68
CA LEU A 78 -3.83 -6.77 -16.25
C LEU A 78 -4.05 -5.27 -15.99
N ASP A 79 -2.99 -4.55 -15.65
CA ASP A 79 -3.04 -3.10 -15.45
C ASP A 79 -3.09 -2.30 -16.77
N CYS A 80 -3.05 -0.97 -16.67
CA CYS A 80 -3.39 -0.07 -17.78
C CYS A 80 -2.30 0.03 -18.86
N ASP A 81 -1.05 -0.20 -18.50
CA ASP A 81 0.12 -0.29 -19.38
C ASP A 81 0.62 -1.72 -19.57
N ALA A 82 -0.14 -2.71 -19.06
CA ALA A 82 0.02 -4.13 -19.33
C ALA A 82 1.34 -4.74 -18.86
N ASP A 83 1.95 -4.20 -17.80
CA ASP A 83 3.20 -4.68 -17.24
C ASP A 83 3.09 -5.20 -15.79
N VAL A 84 1.89 -5.25 -15.21
CA VAL A 84 1.61 -5.95 -13.94
C VAL A 84 0.33 -6.79 -14.01
N ILE A 85 0.36 -7.97 -13.39
CA ILE A 85 -0.80 -8.85 -13.23
C ILE A 85 -1.25 -8.94 -11.78
N VAL A 86 -2.56 -8.94 -11.56
CA VAL A 86 -3.19 -9.34 -10.30
C VAL A 86 -3.95 -10.65 -10.49
N LEU A 87 -3.62 -11.64 -9.65
CA LEU A 87 -4.36 -12.89 -9.53
C LEU A 87 -5.27 -12.82 -8.31
N SER A 88 -6.58 -12.97 -8.53
CA SER A 88 -7.52 -13.23 -7.44
C SER A 88 -7.50 -14.71 -7.12
N VAL A 89 -7.05 -15.10 -5.92
CA VAL A 89 -6.79 -16.50 -5.57
C VAL A 89 -7.46 -16.94 -4.28
N THR A 90 -7.76 -18.23 -4.16
CA THR A 90 -7.96 -18.88 -2.85
C THR A 90 -6.69 -19.62 -2.46
N GLN A 91 -6.11 -19.23 -1.32
CA GLN A 91 -4.90 -19.84 -0.76
C GLN A 91 -5.26 -21.08 0.07
N ALA A 92 -4.84 -22.26 -0.39
CA ALA A 92 -4.98 -23.48 0.39
C ALA A 92 -4.11 -23.41 1.66
N GLY A 93 -4.68 -23.82 2.79
CA GLY A 93 -4.02 -23.81 4.10
C GLY A 93 -3.81 -22.42 4.72
N GLY A 94 -4.27 -21.34 4.06
CA GLY A 94 -4.14 -19.97 4.57
C GLY A 94 -2.70 -19.48 4.69
N ILE A 95 -1.72 -20.14 4.06
CA ILE A 95 -0.29 -19.81 4.19
C ILE A 95 0.31 -19.61 2.79
N ALA A 96 0.42 -18.36 2.34
CA ALA A 96 1.14 -18.07 1.11
C ALA A 96 2.65 -18.04 1.34
N CYS A 97 3.09 -17.58 2.52
CA CYS A 97 4.50 -17.35 2.82
C CYS A 97 5.21 -18.60 3.33
N HIS A 98 6.46 -18.80 2.89
CA HIS A 98 7.33 -19.87 3.42
C HIS A 98 7.72 -19.65 4.90
N THR A 99 7.48 -18.45 5.45
CA THR A 99 7.66 -18.17 6.88
C THR A 99 6.49 -18.65 7.74
N GLY A 100 5.49 -19.31 7.14
CA GLY A 100 4.35 -19.82 7.88
C GLY A 100 3.20 -18.86 8.04
N ARG A 101 3.26 -17.71 7.38
CA ARG A 101 2.28 -16.64 7.50
C ARG A 101 1.34 -16.64 6.31
N GLU A 102 0.20 -15.99 6.51
CA GLU A 102 -0.80 -15.78 5.46
C GLU A 102 -0.22 -15.01 4.29
N SER A 103 0.50 -13.92 4.57
CA SER A 103 1.11 -13.05 3.57
C SER A 103 2.63 -12.98 3.71
N CYS A 104 3.32 -12.74 2.59
CA CYS A 104 4.71 -12.34 2.57
C CYS A 104 4.91 -10.92 3.12
N PHE A 105 3.88 -10.08 3.11
CA PHE A 105 3.90 -8.69 3.56
C PHE A 105 3.56 -8.59 5.05
N TYR A 106 4.24 -9.38 5.87
CA TYR A 106 4.01 -9.48 7.32
C TYR A 106 4.79 -8.48 8.16
N GLN A 107 5.68 -7.70 7.53
CA GLN A 107 6.42 -6.63 8.16
C GLN A 107 5.81 -5.30 7.79
N ARG A 108 5.56 -4.47 8.79
CA ARG A 108 5.09 -3.09 8.66
C ARG A 108 6.17 -2.17 9.18
N LEU A 109 6.44 -1.08 8.47
CA LEU A 109 7.34 -0.05 8.98
C LEU A 109 6.54 0.78 10.00
N ASP A 110 6.91 0.72 11.27
CA ASP A 110 6.36 1.56 12.32
C ASP A 110 6.98 2.96 12.20
N LEU A 111 6.13 3.95 11.96
CA LEU A 111 6.49 5.36 11.81
C LEU A 111 6.15 6.19 13.05
N SER A 112 5.62 5.56 14.12
CA SER A 112 5.24 6.27 15.35
C SER A 112 6.45 6.74 16.18
N GLY A 113 7.61 6.12 15.98
CA GLY A 113 8.87 6.49 16.62
C GLY A 113 9.61 7.64 15.93
N GLN A 114 10.60 8.22 16.62
CA GLN A 114 11.53 9.19 16.01
C GLN A 114 12.35 8.59 14.86
N THR A 115 12.51 7.27 14.87
CA THR A 115 13.19 6.50 13.84
C THR A 115 12.24 5.42 13.35
N PRO A 116 11.98 5.31 12.04
CA PRO A 116 11.20 4.21 11.47
C PRO A 116 11.80 2.84 11.79
N GLU A 117 10.97 1.90 12.26
CA GLU A 117 11.40 0.54 12.60
C GLU A 117 10.49 -0.54 12.02
N TRP A 118 11.07 -1.58 11.41
CA TRP A 118 10.28 -2.70 10.90
C TRP A 118 9.74 -3.58 12.03
N GLN A 119 8.43 -3.75 12.07
CA GLN A 119 7.73 -4.61 13.02
C GLN A 119 7.02 -5.76 12.32
N THR A 120 7.09 -6.94 12.92
CA THR A 120 6.29 -8.09 12.46
C THR A 120 4.88 -7.96 12.99
N VAL A 121 3.90 -7.84 12.09
CA VAL A 121 2.49 -7.61 12.43
C VAL A 121 1.61 -8.83 12.20
N ASP A 122 2.09 -9.85 11.46
CA ASP A 122 1.34 -11.10 11.28
C ASP A 122 1.90 -12.25 12.12
N ASN A 123 0.96 -13.03 12.66
CA ASN A 123 1.24 -14.28 13.37
C ASN A 123 1.71 -15.38 12.41
N VAL A 124 2.65 -16.21 12.90
CA VAL A 124 3.00 -17.48 12.24
C VAL A 124 1.84 -18.46 12.43
N LEU A 125 1.21 -18.88 11.33
CA LEU A 125 0.12 -19.85 11.33
C LEU A 125 0.64 -21.30 11.35
N LYS A 126 1.84 -21.54 10.80
CA LYS A 126 2.53 -22.83 10.85
C LYS A 126 4.04 -22.61 10.85
N ASP A 127 4.79 -23.26 11.74
CA ASP A 127 6.24 -23.07 11.79
C ASP A 127 6.90 -23.39 10.42
N PRO A 128 7.83 -22.56 9.89
CA PRO A 128 8.56 -22.85 8.66
C PRO A 128 9.20 -24.25 8.63
N ALA A 129 9.70 -24.73 9.76
CA ALA A 129 10.27 -26.06 9.91
C ALA A 129 9.20 -27.15 9.75
N ASP A 130 7.93 -26.86 10.06
CA ASP A 130 6.80 -27.76 9.86
C ASP A 130 6.17 -27.66 8.46
N ILE A 131 6.51 -26.62 7.69
CA ILE A 131 6.18 -26.51 6.26
C ILE A 131 7.14 -27.38 5.43
N TYR A 132 8.37 -27.55 5.93
CA TYR A 132 9.43 -28.36 5.32
C TYR A 132 10.09 -29.26 6.39
N GLN A 133 9.44 -30.33 6.86
CA GLN A 133 10.01 -31.10 7.99
C GLN A 133 11.29 -31.87 7.63
N ALA A 134 12.36 -31.61 8.41
CA ALA A 134 13.01 -32.60 9.29
C ALA A 134 13.89 -31.97 10.41
N HIS A 135 13.50 -32.27 11.67
CA HIS A 135 14.27 -32.50 12.92
C HIS A 135 15.12 -31.43 13.68
N GLU A 136 14.72 -31.28 14.95
CA GLU A 136 15.49 -31.17 16.22
C GLU A 136 15.69 -29.81 16.97
N SER A 137 15.20 -29.86 18.22
CA SER A 137 15.31 -29.06 19.47
C SER A 137 16.74 -28.53 19.81
N THR A 138 17.00 -27.51 20.65
CA THR A 138 16.52 -27.23 22.02
C THR A 138 17.07 -25.87 22.57
N SER A 139 16.29 -25.21 23.44
CA SER A 139 16.62 -24.53 24.73
C SER A 139 17.57 -23.31 24.91
N ALA A 140 16.95 -22.25 25.47
CA ALA A 140 17.23 -21.61 26.79
C ALA A 140 18.16 -20.36 26.96
N ASN A 141 17.50 -19.24 27.30
CA ASN A 141 17.58 -18.45 28.56
C ASN A 141 18.67 -17.36 28.79
N SER A 142 18.22 -16.26 29.45
CA SER A 142 18.93 -15.31 30.36
C SER A 142 18.55 -13.84 30.08
N GLN A 143 17.61 -13.22 30.81
CA GLN A 143 17.72 -12.47 32.09
C GLN A 143 18.25 -11.02 32.03
N THR A 144 17.39 -10.10 32.53
CA THR A 144 17.66 -8.86 33.33
C THR A 144 18.29 -7.63 32.64
N LYS A 145 18.00 -6.36 32.94
CA LYS A 145 17.37 -5.63 34.08
C LYS A 145 17.15 -4.14 33.68
N ASN A 146 16.15 -3.47 34.29
CA ASN A 146 16.07 -2.07 34.81
C ASN A 146 16.92 -0.94 34.18
N THR A 147 16.53 0.32 34.00
CA THR A 147 15.46 1.21 34.52
C THR A 147 15.70 2.58 33.85
N ARG A 148 14.65 3.34 33.47
CA ARG A 148 14.71 4.80 33.34
C ARG A 148 13.38 5.41 33.76
N ALA A 149 13.45 6.43 34.60
CA ALA A 149 12.44 7.47 34.67
C ALA A 149 13.06 8.72 35.31
N HIS A 150 13.02 9.83 34.60
CA HIS A 150 12.52 11.07 35.17
C HIS A 150 12.08 12.02 34.05
N ALA A 151 10.83 12.45 34.21
CA ALA A 151 10.09 13.37 33.37
C ALA A 151 10.26 14.83 33.83
N ASN A 152 10.00 15.75 32.90
CA ASN A 152 9.16 16.96 32.96
C ASN A 152 9.78 18.05 32.08
N SER A 153 9.15 18.46 30.98
CA SER A 153 8.04 19.43 30.91
C SER A 153 8.41 20.79 31.50
N ASP A 154 8.52 21.84 30.66
CA ASP A 154 7.54 22.93 30.73
C ASP A 154 7.61 23.82 29.48
N THR A 155 6.49 24.49 29.33
CA THR A 155 5.86 25.24 28.25
C THR A 155 6.43 26.63 27.98
N GLY A 156 6.10 27.18 26.81
CA GLY A 156 6.37 28.59 26.45
C GLY A 156 5.76 28.95 25.10
N GLN A 157 4.52 29.46 25.14
CA GLN A 157 3.66 29.73 23.98
C GLN A 157 3.57 31.24 23.69
N ALA A 158 3.67 31.64 22.40
CA ALA A 158 3.06 32.82 21.73
C ALA A 158 3.79 33.08 20.39
N ARG A 159 3.19 33.27 19.20
CA ARG A 159 2.01 34.06 18.77
C ARG A 159 1.50 33.48 17.42
N VAL A 160 0.19 33.40 17.20
CA VAL A 160 -0.42 32.86 15.97
C VAL A 160 -0.80 34.00 15.02
N ASP A 161 -0.14 34.07 13.87
CA ASP A 161 -0.59 34.84 12.70
C ASP A 161 -1.57 33.97 11.91
N LYS A 162 -2.78 34.47 11.62
CA LYS A 162 -3.91 33.66 11.11
C LYS A 162 -4.00 33.68 9.59
N SER A 163 -2.96 33.22 8.91
CA SER A 163 -3.15 32.54 7.63
C SER A 163 -3.77 31.17 7.89
N SER A 164 -4.72 30.74 7.06
CA SER A 164 -5.26 29.38 7.18
C SER A 164 -4.11 28.38 6.99
N VAL A 165 -4.23 27.18 7.56
CA VAL A 165 -3.22 26.11 7.37
C VAL A 165 -2.95 25.86 5.88
N LEU A 166 -3.97 26.01 5.03
CA LEU A 166 -3.86 25.87 3.58
C LEU A 166 -3.04 26.99 2.93
N GLN A 167 -3.21 28.24 3.38
CA GLN A 167 -2.41 29.37 2.88
C GLN A 167 -0.94 29.25 3.29
N GLN A 168 -0.66 28.76 4.49
CA GLN A 168 0.73 28.47 4.90
C GLN A 168 1.33 27.34 4.07
N LEU A 169 0.52 26.31 3.78
CA LEU A 169 0.95 25.20 2.95
C LEU A 169 1.22 25.64 1.51
N ASP A 170 0.35 26.45 0.90
CA ASP A 170 0.57 27.00 -0.46
C ASP A 170 1.92 27.74 -0.55
N GLN A 171 2.23 28.60 0.44
CA GLN A 171 3.52 29.30 0.49
C GLN A 171 4.70 28.32 0.53
N VAL A 172 4.63 27.29 1.37
CA VAL A 172 5.68 26.26 1.46
C VAL A 172 5.80 25.49 0.14
N LEU A 173 4.69 25.13 -0.51
CA LEU A 173 4.70 24.36 -1.76
C LEU A 173 5.34 25.16 -2.91
N VAL A 174 5.08 26.47 -2.99
CA VAL A 174 5.73 27.37 -3.96
C VAL A 174 7.23 27.47 -3.70
N GLU A 175 7.62 27.70 -2.44
CA GLU A 175 9.04 27.81 -2.05
C GLU A 175 9.83 26.55 -2.38
N ARG A 176 9.24 25.37 -2.17
CA ARG A 176 9.91 24.09 -2.39
C ARG A 176 9.99 23.66 -3.85
N LYS A 177 9.28 24.31 -4.77
CA LYS A 177 9.30 24.00 -6.21
C LYS A 177 10.67 24.25 -6.86
N GLN A 178 11.44 25.20 -6.33
CA GLN A 178 12.80 25.53 -6.80
C GLN A 178 13.90 25.10 -5.83
N ALA A 179 13.54 24.40 -4.76
CA ALA A 179 14.49 23.94 -3.76
C ALA A 179 15.23 22.67 -4.25
N ASP A 180 16.40 22.43 -3.65
CA ASP A 180 17.16 21.20 -3.90
C ASP A 180 16.31 19.96 -3.57
N ALA A 181 16.35 18.93 -4.42
CA ALA A 181 15.56 17.72 -4.30
C ALA A 181 15.75 17.01 -2.94
N ASP A 182 16.94 17.10 -2.35
CA ASP A 182 17.27 16.44 -1.08
C ASP A 182 16.92 17.30 0.14
N SER A 183 16.47 18.55 -0.07
CA SER A 183 16.18 19.51 1.01
C SER A 183 14.84 19.28 1.73
N SER A 184 13.91 18.56 1.09
CA SER A 184 12.59 18.24 1.65
C SER A 184 11.86 17.20 0.80
N TYR A 185 10.87 16.54 1.41
CA TYR A 185 9.98 15.62 0.72
C TYR A 185 9.30 16.25 -0.51
N VAL A 186 8.73 17.46 -0.34
CA VAL A 186 8.06 18.21 -1.42
C VAL A 186 9.03 18.53 -2.57
N ALA A 187 10.24 18.99 -2.27
CA ALA A 187 11.25 19.25 -3.30
C ALA A 187 11.62 17.95 -4.06
N SER A 188 11.70 16.82 -3.36
CA SER A 188 11.94 15.52 -3.99
C SER A 188 10.81 15.08 -4.91
N LEU A 189 9.54 15.39 -4.57
CA LEU A 189 8.39 15.10 -5.42
C LEU A 189 8.44 15.95 -6.69
N TYR A 190 8.72 17.24 -6.56
CA TYR A 190 8.89 18.12 -7.72
C TYR A 190 10.04 17.67 -8.64
N ALA A 191 11.17 17.27 -8.06
CA ALA A 191 12.31 16.75 -8.82
C ALA A 191 11.99 15.44 -9.55
N LYS A 192 11.15 14.57 -8.96
CA LYS A 192 10.66 13.33 -9.60
C LYS A 192 9.58 13.59 -10.66
N GLY A 193 8.99 14.77 -10.68
CA GLY A 193 8.07 15.23 -11.73
C GLY A 193 6.60 14.85 -11.50
N LEU A 194 5.74 15.38 -12.39
CA LEU A 194 4.28 15.29 -12.29
C LEU A 194 3.76 13.86 -12.10
N ASN A 195 4.28 12.89 -12.82
CA ASN A 195 3.80 11.50 -12.72
C ASN A 195 3.93 10.95 -11.30
N LYS A 196 5.04 11.25 -10.61
CA LYS A 196 5.21 10.78 -9.22
C LYS A 196 4.27 11.49 -8.25
N ILE A 197 3.98 12.77 -8.50
CA ILE A 197 3.00 13.53 -7.71
C ILE A 197 1.60 12.93 -7.89
N LEU A 198 1.20 12.65 -9.13
CA LEU A 198 -0.12 12.06 -9.42
C LEU A 198 -0.23 10.60 -8.94
N GLU A 199 0.86 9.83 -8.97
CA GLU A 199 0.94 8.50 -8.37
C GLU A 199 0.59 8.57 -6.89
N LYS A 200 1.20 9.51 -6.14
CA LYS A 200 0.87 9.74 -4.72
C LYS A 200 -0.60 10.11 -4.56
N VAL A 201 -1.15 11.03 -5.36
CA VAL A 201 -2.59 11.38 -5.29
C VAL A 201 -3.48 10.13 -5.40
N GLY A 202 -3.16 9.20 -6.30
CA GLY A 202 -3.90 7.95 -6.47
C GLY A 202 -3.69 6.96 -5.30
N GLU A 203 -2.47 6.85 -4.79
CA GLU A 203 -2.10 6.03 -3.63
C GLU A 203 -2.90 6.46 -2.40
N GLU A 204 -2.78 7.73 -1.98
CA GLU A 204 -3.48 8.26 -0.80
C GLU A 204 -5.01 8.19 -0.96
N SER A 205 -5.51 8.38 -2.18
CA SER A 205 -6.95 8.24 -2.45
C SER A 205 -7.43 6.81 -2.19
N THR A 206 -6.60 5.82 -2.52
CA THR A 206 -6.91 4.41 -2.26
C THR A 206 -6.77 4.07 -0.78
N GLU A 207 -5.73 4.59 -0.12
CA GLU A 207 -5.50 4.38 1.30
C GLU A 207 -6.61 5.01 2.16
N SER A 208 -7.07 6.21 1.84
CA SER A 208 -8.21 6.83 2.52
C SER A 208 -9.52 6.04 2.37
N ILE A 209 -9.74 5.38 1.23
CA ILE A 209 -10.88 4.47 1.03
C ILE A 209 -10.74 3.24 1.94
N ILE A 210 -9.54 2.68 2.05
CA ILE A 210 -9.27 1.52 2.90
C ILE A 210 -9.48 1.92 4.37
N ALA A 211 -8.87 3.02 4.83
CA ALA A 211 -9.02 3.52 6.19
C ALA A 211 -10.48 3.80 6.55
N ALA A 212 -11.28 4.33 5.61
CA ALA A 212 -12.71 4.54 5.83
C ALA A 212 -13.48 3.23 6.04
N LYS A 213 -13.13 2.20 5.26
CA LYS A 213 -13.73 0.87 5.41
C LYS A 213 -13.34 0.21 6.72
N ASP A 214 -12.08 0.36 7.14
CA ASP A 214 -11.59 -0.20 8.39
C ASP A 214 -12.26 0.47 9.58
N PHE A 215 -12.34 1.80 9.57
CA PHE A 215 -13.05 2.56 10.60
C PHE A 215 -14.54 2.18 10.69
N ALA A 216 -15.20 1.92 9.57
CA ALA A 216 -16.60 1.48 9.55
C ALA A 216 -16.84 0.11 10.23
N ASN A 217 -15.80 -0.69 10.44
CA ASN A 217 -15.88 -1.98 11.14
C ASN A 217 -15.53 -1.89 12.64
N CYS A 218 -15.20 -0.69 13.14
CA CYS A 218 -14.89 -0.46 14.54
C CYS A 218 -16.14 -0.06 15.35
N ASP A 219 -16.16 -0.44 16.62
CA ASP A 219 -17.21 -0.05 17.58
C ASP A 219 -16.56 0.53 18.84
N GLU A 220 -16.80 1.82 19.07
CA GLU A 220 -16.26 2.57 20.20
C GLU A 220 -16.59 1.94 21.56
N ASN A 221 -17.77 1.33 21.70
CA ASN A 221 -18.20 0.72 22.96
C ASN A 221 -17.55 -0.65 23.20
N ARG A 222 -17.10 -1.30 22.14
CA ARG A 222 -16.48 -2.63 22.19
C ARG A 222 -14.97 -2.53 22.38
N ASP A 223 -14.33 -1.66 21.61
CA ASP A 223 -12.89 -1.42 21.68
C ASP A 223 -12.58 0.03 21.30
N LYS A 224 -12.54 0.90 22.31
CA LYS A 224 -12.27 2.32 22.14
C LYS A 224 -10.88 2.60 21.57
N ALA A 225 -9.87 1.79 21.95
CA ALA A 225 -8.51 2.00 21.49
C ALA A 225 -8.40 1.76 19.98
N GLN A 226 -8.98 0.65 19.51
CA GLN A 226 -9.05 0.34 18.07
C GLN A 226 -9.87 1.38 17.31
N TYR A 227 -11.00 1.83 17.87
CA TYR A 227 -11.83 2.87 17.25
C TYR A 227 -11.09 4.19 17.10
N ASP A 228 -10.39 4.65 18.15
CA ASP A 228 -9.62 5.89 18.12
C ASP A 228 -8.44 5.80 17.14
N GLU A 229 -7.77 4.65 17.04
CA GLU A 229 -6.70 4.39 16.07
C GLU A 229 -7.24 4.42 14.62
N ALA A 230 -8.28 3.67 14.31
CA ALA A 230 -8.88 3.65 12.96
C ALA A 230 -9.46 5.01 12.56
N ARG A 231 -10.03 5.75 13.53
CA ARG A 231 -10.47 7.14 13.31
C ARG A 231 -9.30 8.06 12.98
N HIS A 232 -8.18 7.89 13.66
CA HIS A 232 -6.97 8.68 13.40
C HIS A 232 -6.42 8.38 12.00
N GLU A 233 -6.34 7.11 11.62
CA GLU A 233 -5.87 6.69 10.31
C GLU A 233 -6.72 7.28 9.18
N LEU A 234 -8.05 7.21 9.30
CA LEU A 234 -8.94 7.83 8.32
C LEU A 234 -8.67 9.34 8.15
N ILE A 235 -8.44 10.06 9.26
CA ILE A 235 -8.13 11.49 9.19
C ILE A 235 -6.76 11.71 8.56
N TYR A 236 -5.78 10.86 8.87
CA TYR A 236 -4.42 10.94 8.35
C TYR A 236 -4.39 10.74 6.83
N GLU A 237 -4.98 9.66 6.33
CA GLU A 237 -5.03 9.34 4.90
C GLU A 237 -5.82 10.39 4.10
N VAL A 238 -6.93 10.91 4.66
CA VAL A 238 -7.66 12.01 4.03
C VAL A 238 -6.81 13.29 3.99
N ALA A 239 -6.01 13.55 5.02
CA ALA A 239 -5.10 14.69 5.02
C ALA A 239 -4.01 14.54 3.95
N ASP A 240 -3.49 13.33 3.72
CA ASP A 240 -2.49 13.07 2.69
C ASP A 240 -3.08 13.17 1.27
N VAL A 241 -4.34 12.75 1.05
CA VAL A 241 -5.06 13.05 -0.19
C VAL A 241 -5.10 14.56 -0.45
N TRP A 242 -5.46 15.35 0.56
CA TRP A 242 -5.52 16.81 0.42
C TRP A 242 -4.13 17.38 0.15
N PHE A 243 -3.12 16.99 0.93
CA PHE A 243 -1.75 17.45 0.78
C PHE A 243 -1.20 17.16 -0.62
N HIS A 244 -1.29 15.92 -1.10
CA HIS A 244 -0.78 15.54 -2.40
C HIS A 244 -1.57 16.16 -3.55
N THR A 245 -2.88 16.38 -3.37
CA THR A 245 -3.69 17.15 -4.33
C THR A 245 -3.22 18.60 -4.40
N LEU A 246 -2.88 19.23 -3.27
CA LEU A 246 -2.34 20.59 -3.22
C LEU A 246 -0.95 20.68 -3.87
N VAL A 247 -0.07 19.69 -3.65
CA VAL A 247 1.21 19.58 -4.39
C VAL A 247 0.95 19.49 -5.90
N GLY A 248 -0.06 18.72 -6.31
CA GLY A 248 -0.50 18.61 -7.70
C GLY A 248 -1.03 19.93 -8.28
N LEU A 249 -1.77 20.72 -7.51
CA LEU A 249 -2.25 22.04 -7.93
C LEU A 249 -1.09 23.04 -8.05
N ALA A 250 -0.19 23.06 -7.06
CA ALA A 250 0.99 23.92 -7.04
C ALA A 250 1.97 23.60 -8.17
N TRP A 251 2.01 22.34 -8.66
CA TRP A 251 2.72 22.00 -9.90
C TRP A 251 2.27 22.88 -11.08
N PHE A 252 0.96 23.17 -11.19
CA PHE A 252 0.36 24.01 -12.23
C PHE A 252 0.22 25.49 -11.82
N ASP A 253 0.86 25.91 -10.72
CA ASP A 253 0.78 27.26 -10.18
C ASP A 253 -0.67 27.66 -9.80
N ILE A 254 -1.44 26.68 -9.31
CA ILE A 254 -2.81 26.87 -8.80
C ILE A 254 -2.78 26.77 -7.28
N GLU A 255 -3.28 27.81 -6.59
CA GLU A 255 -3.38 27.87 -5.13
C GLU A 255 -4.65 27.19 -4.61
N SER A 256 -4.63 26.78 -3.32
CA SER A 256 -5.74 26.08 -2.66
C SER A 256 -7.07 26.86 -2.70
N ASP A 257 -7.00 28.21 -2.66
CA ASP A 257 -8.16 29.10 -2.71
C ASP A 257 -8.99 28.92 -4.00
N ALA A 258 -8.37 28.49 -5.11
CA ALA A 258 -9.12 28.21 -6.35
C ALA A 258 -10.12 27.06 -6.17
N VAL A 259 -9.74 26.01 -5.44
CA VAL A 259 -10.62 24.88 -5.12
C VAL A 259 -11.68 25.29 -4.10
N LEU A 260 -11.29 26.05 -3.07
CA LEU A 260 -12.23 26.54 -2.05
C LEU A 260 -13.30 27.47 -2.65
N ASN A 261 -12.92 28.33 -3.59
CA ASN A 261 -13.84 29.18 -4.33
C ASN A 261 -14.83 28.35 -5.16
N GLU A 262 -14.36 27.29 -5.83
CA GLU A 262 -15.24 26.38 -6.57
C GLU A 262 -16.18 25.58 -5.65
N LEU A 263 -15.71 25.12 -4.49
CA LEU A 263 -16.56 24.50 -3.48
C LEU A 263 -17.59 25.48 -2.91
N GLY A 264 -17.18 26.73 -2.65
CA GLY A 264 -18.07 27.81 -2.23
C GLY A 264 -19.15 28.13 -3.25
N ARG A 265 -18.82 28.12 -4.55
CA ARG A 265 -19.79 28.26 -5.64
C ARG A 265 -20.84 27.15 -5.65
N ARG A 266 -20.45 25.92 -5.31
CA ARG A 266 -21.35 24.74 -5.21
C ARG A 266 -22.13 24.69 -3.91
N PHE A 267 -21.71 25.44 -2.90
CA PHE A 267 -22.34 25.44 -1.59
C PHE A 267 -23.78 25.96 -1.68
N GLY A 268 -24.75 25.12 -1.30
CA GLY A 268 -26.18 25.43 -1.40
C GLY A 268 -26.86 25.06 -2.73
N LEU A 269 -26.13 24.50 -3.69
CA LEU A 269 -26.70 23.85 -4.88
C LEU A 269 -26.79 22.34 -4.63
N SER A 270 -27.96 21.72 -4.89
CA SER A 270 -28.03 20.26 -4.78
C SER A 270 -27.25 19.63 -5.94
N GLY A 271 -26.55 18.51 -5.68
CA GLY A 271 -25.82 17.80 -6.73
C GLY A 271 -26.69 17.27 -7.87
N ILE A 272 -28.02 17.21 -7.66
CA ILE A 272 -29.01 16.88 -8.69
C ILE A 272 -29.28 18.09 -9.58
N ASP A 273 -29.41 19.29 -9.00
CA ASP A 273 -29.64 20.54 -9.75
C ASP A 273 -28.41 20.94 -10.58
N GLU A 274 -27.20 20.74 -10.05
CA GLU A 274 -25.95 20.98 -10.79
C GLU A 274 -25.81 20.02 -11.99
N LYS A 275 -26.19 18.76 -11.82
CA LYS A 275 -26.13 17.76 -12.90
C LYS A 275 -27.19 17.99 -13.97
N ALA A 276 -28.33 18.58 -13.62
CA ALA A 276 -29.38 18.96 -14.55
C ALA A 276 -29.05 20.22 -15.37
N ALA A 277 -28.08 21.03 -14.92
CA ALA A 277 -27.67 22.29 -15.56
C ALA A 277 -26.42 22.18 -16.46
N ARG A 278 -25.78 21.00 -16.52
CA ARG A 278 -24.63 20.68 -17.40
C ARG A 278 -25.10 19.89 -18.62
#